data_AF-A0A4D4LLU7-F1
#
_entry.id   AF-A0A4D4LLU7-F1
#
_cell.length_a   1.000
_cell.length_b   1.000
_cell.length_c   1.000
_cell.angle_alpha   90.00
_cell.angle_beta   90.00
_cell.angle_gamma   90.00
#
_symmetry.space_group_name_H-M   'P 1'
#
loop_
_entity.id
_entity.type
_entity.pdbx_description
1 polymer ?
#
loop_
_entity_poly.entity_id
_entity_poly.type
_entity_poly.pdbx_seq_one_letter_code
_entity_poly.pdbx_strand_id
1 'polypeptide(L)' 'MERMREVAGRDVPVTLYAMPEDAEAAEGYQRIGVERVLFYLPTMPEAETIARLDSMARIAARFQ' A
#
# COMPACT_ATOMS: atom_id res chain seq x y z
N MET A 1 3.25 12.09 9.02
CA MET A 1 2.04 12.29 8.19
C MET A 1 1.24 13.55 8.53
N GLU A 2 1.46 14.18 9.68
CA GLU A 2 0.78 15.41 10.13
C GLU A 2 0.84 16.56 9.11
N ARG A 3 2.03 16.86 8.55
CA ARG A 3 2.18 17.91 7.51
C ARG A 3 1.35 17.66 6.25
N MET A 4 1.15 16.40 5.86
CA MET A 4 0.34 16.07 4.68
C MET A 4 -1.15 16.37 4.95
N ARG A 5 -1.63 16.01 6.14
CA ARG A 5 -3.00 16.31 6.59
C ARG A 5 -3.24 17.80 6.75
N GLU A 6 -2.25 18.53 7.25
CA GLU A 6 -2.28 19.99 7.35
C GLU A 6 -2.47 20.64 5.98
N VAL A 7 -1.70 20.23 4.96
CA VAL A 7 -1.85 20.74 3.58
C VAL A 7 -3.24 20.47 3.02
N ALA A 8 -3.85 19.32 3.36
CA ALA A 8 -5.19 19.01 2.90
C ALA A 8 -6.29 19.87 3.56
N GLY A 9 -6.02 20.51 4.70
CA GLY A 9 -6.97 21.37 5.42
C GLY A 9 -8.17 20.62 6.02
N ARG A 10 -8.12 19.29 6.05
CA ARG A 10 -9.15 18.39 6.59
C ARG A 10 -8.53 17.04 6.91
N ASP A 11 -9.21 16.26 7.75
CA ASP A 11 -8.76 14.91 8.07
C ASP A 11 -8.96 13.98 6.85
N VAL A 12 -7.87 13.71 6.14
CA VAL A 12 -7.84 12.80 4.99
C VAL A 12 -6.84 11.68 5.22
N PRO A 13 -7.19 10.45 4.80
CA PRO A 13 -6.29 9.33 4.90
C PRO A 13 -5.10 9.53 3.98
N VAL A 14 -3.89 9.39 4.53
CA VAL A 14 -2.68 9.37 3.71
C VAL A 14 -2.59 8.03 2.99
N THR A 15 -2.47 8.09 1.65
CA THR A 15 -2.36 6.92 0.78
C THR A 15 -0.95 6.84 0.19
N LEU A 16 -0.27 5.70 0.37
CA LEU A 16 0.98 5.40 -0.30
C LEU A 16 0.69 4.73 -1.66
N TYR A 17 1.22 5.30 -2.74
CA TYR A 17 1.20 4.67 -4.06
C TYR A 17 2.52 3.94 -4.35
N ALA A 18 2.42 2.84 -5.09
CA ALA A 18 3.52 1.95 -5.45
C ALA A 18 4.22 1.36 -4.21
N MET A 19 3.41 0.81 -3.30
CA MET A 19 3.90 0.09 -2.15
C MET A 19 4.80 -1.09 -2.58
N PRO A 20 6.03 -1.22 -2.04
CA PRO A 20 6.82 -2.45 -2.13
C PRO A 20 5.99 -3.71 -1.83
N GLU A 21 6.25 -4.82 -2.52
CA GLU A 21 5.66 -6.12 -2.18
C GLU A 21 6.40 -6.77 -1.01
N ASP A 22 6.44 -6.06 0.12
CA ASP A 22 7.09 -6.44 1.36
C ASP A 22 6.18 -6.09 2.55
N ALA A 23 5.88 -7.10 3.36
CA ALA A 23 5.02 -6.94 4.53
C ALA A 23 5.69 -6.11 5.63
N GLU A 24 7.02 -6.20 5.82
CA GLU A 24 7.71 -5.42 6.85
C GLU A 24 7.69 -3.93 6.52
N ALA A 25 7.83 -3.60 5.24
CA ALA A 25 7.63 -2.25 4.75
C ALA A 25 6.18 -1.77 5.02
N ALA A 26 5.16 -2.61 4.85
CA ALA A 26 3.76 -2.25 5.11
C ALA A 26 3.54 -1.88 6.58
N GLU A 27 4.08 -2.68 7.50
CA GLU A 27 4.05 -2.41 8.94
C GLU A 27 4.79 -1.11 9.29
N GLY A 28 5.92 -0.85 8.63
CA GLY A 28 6.66 0.40 8.76
C GLY A 28 5.83 1.62 8.38
N TYR A 29 5.12 1.56 7.25
CA TYR A 29 4.25 2.63 6.78
C TYR A 29 3.03 2.85 7.70
N GLN A 30 2.44 1.76 8.20
CA GLN A 30 1.36 1.84 9.18
C GLN A 30 1.81 2.58 10.45
N ARG A 31 2.99 2.25 10.99
CA ARG A 31 3.53 2.90 12.20
C ARG A 31 3.73 4.40 12.06
N ILE A 32 3.98 4.91 10.86
CA ILE A 32 4.14 6.36 10.61
C ILE A 32 2.83 7.06 10.24
N GLY A 33 1.71 6.34 10.21
CA GLY A 33 0.37 6.88 9.98
C GLY A 33 -0.06 6.93 8.51
N VAL A 34 0.45 6.03 7.66
CA VAL A 34 -0.19 5.70 6.38
C VAL A 34 -1.42 4.85 6.67
N GLU A 35 -2.54 5.20 6.05
CA GLU A 35 -3.83 4.56 6.29
C GLU A 35 -4.28 3.69 5.11
N ARG A 36 -3.76 3.98 3.91
CA ARG A 36 -4.08 3.25 2.68
C ARG A 36 -2.81 2.98 1.89
N VAL A 37 -2.75 1.80 1.27
CA VAL A 37 -1.67 1.43 0.35
C VAL A 37 -2.26 1.02 -0.98
N LEU A 38 -1.56 1.38 -2.05
CA LEU A 38 -1.86 0.94 -3.40
C LEU A 38 -0.62 0.23 -3.95
N PHE A 39 -0.80 -1.02 -4.35
CA PHE A 39 0.22 -1.75 -5.07
C PHE A 39 0.27 -1.28 -6.53
N TYR A 40 1.48 -1.13 -7.05
CA TYR A 40 1.67 -0.91 -8.48
C TYR A 40 1.69 -2.27 -9.19
N LEU A 41 0.83 -2.42 -10.20
CA LEU A 41 0.77 -3.59 -11.06
C LEU A 41 0.88 -3.13 -12.52
N PRO A 42 2.03 -3.30 -13.18
CA PRO A 42 2.16 -2.97 -14.60
C PRO A 42 1.38 -3.96 -15.46
N THR A 43 1.09 -3.58 -16.71
CA THR A 43 0.59 -4.53 -17.71
C THR A 43 1.63 -5.61 -17.95
N MET A 44 1.24 -6.87 -17.76
CA MET A 44 2.07 -8.05 -17.94
C MET A 44 1.21 -9.23 -18.45
N PRO A 45 1.79 -10.35 -18.89
CA PRO A 45 0.98 -11.49 -19.29
C PRO A 45 0.18 -12.05 -18.10
N GLU A 46 -0.87 -12.78 -18.42
CA GLU A 46 -1.91 -13.16 -17.46
C GLU A 46 -1.36 -13.99 -16.28
N ALA A 47 -0.51 -14.97 -16.59
CA ALA A 47 0.06 -15.86 -15.57
C ALA A 47 0.92 -15.10 -14.56
N GLU A 48 1.79 -14.18 -15.02
CA GLU A 48 2.59 -13.33 -14.13
C GLU A 48 1.71 -12.36 -13.34
N THR A 49 0.63 -11.84 -13.95
CA THR A 49 -0.34 -10.96 -13.27
C THR A 49 -0.97 -11.68 -12.08
N ILE A 50 -1.47 -12.89 -12.29
CA ILE A 50 -2.13 -13.69 -11.23
C ILE A 50 -1.15 -14.01 -10.12
N ALA A 51 0.06 -14.48 -10.45
CA ALA A 51 1.09 -14.80 -9.45
C ALA A 51 1.45 -13.59 -8.58
N ARG A 52 1.46 -12.39 -9.19
CA ARG A 52 1.76 -11.14 -8.50
C ARG A 52 0.58 -10.65 -7.64
N LEU A 53 -0.65 -10.81 -8.11
CA LEU A 53 -1.86 -10.57 -7.32
C LEU A 53 -1.92 -11.48 -6.08
N ASP A 54 -1.55 -12.75 -6.20
CA ASP A 54 -1.47 -13.67 -5.05
C ASP A 54 -0.42 -13.21 -4.02
N SER A 55 0.72 -12.71 -4.48
CA SER A 55 1.74 -12.10 -3.61
C SER A 55 1.18 -10.90 -2.83
N MET A 56 0.55 -9.96 -3.54
CA MET A 56 -0.09 -8.78 -2.95
C MET A 56 -1.21 -9.16 -1.96
N ALA A 57 -2.03 -10.16 -2.30
CA ALA A 57 -3.10 -10.65 -1.44
C ALA A 57 -2.57 -11.24 -0.12
N ARG A 58 -1.46 -11.99 -0.16
CA ARG A 58 -0.81 -12.51 1.05
C ARG A 58 -0.30 -11.40 1.97
N ILE A 59 0.21 -10.31 1.40
CA ILE A 59 0.63 -9.14 2.20
C ILE A 59 -0.60 -8.48 2.83
N ALA A 60 -1.64 -8.20 2.04
CA ALA A 60 -2.86 -7.58 2.51
C ALA A 60 -3.56 -8.39 3.61
N ALA A 61 -3.54 -9.72 3.52
CA ALA A 61 -4.11 -10.64 4.52
C ALA A 61 -3.51 -10.48 5.93
N ARG A 62 -2.32 -9.90 6.06
CA ARG A 62 -1.69 -9.63 7.37
C ARG A 62 -2.30 -8.43 8.12
N PHE A 63 -3.11 -7.61 7.44
CA PHE A 63 -3.66 -6.36 7.96
C PHE A 63 -5.20 -6.34 7.96
N GLN A 64 -5.82 -7.52 7.91
CA GLN A 64 -7.28 -7.69 8.04
C GLN A 64 -7.75 -7.60 9.49
#